data_AF-A0A0G1EZB1-F1
#
_entry.id   AF-A0A0G1EZB1-F1
#
_cell.length_a   1.000
_cell.length_b   1.000
_cell.length_c   1.000
_cell.angle_alpha   90.00
_cell.angle_beta   90.00
_cell.angle_gamma   90.00
#
_symmetry.space_group_name_H-M   'P 1'
#
loop_
_entity.id
_entity.type
_entity.pdbx_description
1 polymer ?
#
loop_
_entity_poly.entity_id
_entity_poly.type
_entity_poly.pdbx_seq_one_letter_code
_entity_poly.pdbx_strand_id
1 'polypeptide(L)'
;MMEYLRGSVNLRAYGQREPLVEYKKDGLRFFRDMEVSIARQIAEFVIALDLEALASFRAAPIPARPVSLVEAGGGVEVKPVSSKPEVGRNDPCPCGAVNPTTGKIYKYKQCGLIDAPYHKK
;
A
#
# COMPACT_ATOMS: atom_id res chain seq x y z
N MET A 1 -1.95 -11.03 21.96
CA MET A 1 -1.88 -12.45 22.40
C MET A 1 -0.77 -12.67 23.43
N MET A 2 0.49 -12.37 23.13
CA MET A 2 1.61 -12.60 24.07
C MET A 2 1.58 -11.72 25.32
N GLU A 3 1.07 -10.49 25.21
CA GLU A 3 0.89 -9.60 26.37
C GLU A 3 -0.13 -10.17 27.39
N TYR A 4 -1.22 -10.74 26.89
CA TYR A 4 -2.19 -11.44 27.74
C TYR A 4 -1.59 -12.71 28.37
N LEU A 5 -0.76 -13.45 27.60
CA LEU A 5 -0.06 -14.61 28.13
C LEU A 5 0.86 -14.22 29.29
N ARG A 6 1.62 -13.13 29.18
CA ARG A 6 2.45 -12.60 30.28
C ARG A 6 1.63 -12.34 31.54
N GLY A 7 0.50 -11.64 31.41
CA GLY A 7 -0.40 -11.39 32.53
C GLY A 7 -0.95 -12.67 33.18
N SER A 8 -1.37 -13.65 32.36
CA SER A 8 -1.92 -14.92 32.83
C SER A 8 -0.90 -15.82 33.54
N VAL A 9 0.37 -15.76 33.13
CA VAL A 9 1.45 -16.54 33.72
C VAL A 9 1.88 -15.93 35.05
N ASN A 10 1.87 -14.59 35.16
CA ASN A 10 2.14 -13.89 36.42
C ASN A 10 1.12 -14.24 37.52
N LEU A 11 -0.14 -14.43 37.15
CA LEU A 11 -1.19 -14.89 38.08
C LEU A 11 -0.99 -16.35 38.52
N ARG A 12 -0.40 -17.19 37.66
CA ARG A 12 -0.07 -18.60 37.97
C ARG A 12 1.21 -18.75 38.81
N ALA A 13 2.08 -17.74 38.80
CA ALA A 13 3.28 -17.69 39.63
C ALA A 13 2.96 -17.75 41.14
N TYR A 14 1.79 -17.23 41.55
CA TYR A 14 1.30 -17.34 42.93
C TYR A 14 1.06 -18.80 43.37
N GLY A 15 0.93 -19.74 42.43
CA GLY A 15 0.76 -21.17 42.67
C GLY A 15 2.07 -21.96 42.75
N GLN A 16 3.20 -21.34 43.10
CA GLN A 16 4.53 -21.99 43.20
C GLN A 16 5.05 -22.57 41.87
N ARG A 17 4.51 -22.13 40.73
CA ARG A 17 5.05 -22.47 39.41
C ARG A 17 5.99 -21.38 38.92
N GLU A 18 7.08 -21.76 38.28
CA GLU A 18 8.06 -20.82 37.77
C GLU A 18 7.51 -20.08 36.53
N PRO A 19 7.24 -18.76 36.60
CA PRO A 19 6.55 -18.06 35.53
C PRO A 19 7.33 -18.02 34.21
N LEU A 20 8.67 -17.97 34.26
CA LEU A 20 9.48 -17.95 33.04
C LEU A 20 9.34 -19.25 32.24
N VAL A 21 9.25 -20.39 32.91
CA VAL A 21 9.12 -21.71 32.28
C VAL A 21 7.74 -21.87 31.64
N GLU A 22 6.67 -21.49 32.35
CA GLU A 22 5.31 -21.52 31.82
C GLU A 22 5.15 -20.57 30.62
N TYR A 23 5.70 -19.36 30.68
CA TYR A 23 5.66 -18.42 29.56
C TYR A 23 6.36 -18.98 28.32
N LYS A 24 7.53 -19.59 28.50
CA LYS A 24 8.28 -20.21 27.38
C LYS A 24 7.51 -21.37 26.77
N LYS A 25 6.88 -22.21 27.60
CA LYS A 25 6.10 -23.38 27.17
C LYS A 25 4.83 -22.97 26.41
N ASP A 26 4.01 -22.12 27.01
CA ASP A 26 2.76 -21.64 26.41
C ASP A 26 3.05 -20.77 25.18
N GLY A 27 4.09 -19.94 25.23
CA GLY A 27 4.51 -19.10 24.12
C GLY A 27 4.96 -19.92 22.91
N LEU A 28 5.73 -20.99 23.13
CA LEU A 28 6.15 -21.89 22.06
C LEU A 28 4.96 -22.64 21.44
N ARG A 29 4.00 -23.07 22.27
CA ARG A 29 2.77 -23.71 21.79
C ARG A 29 1.99 -22.77 20.87
N PHE A 30 1.70 -21.55 21.32
CA PHE A 30 0.96 -20.58 20.51
C PHE A 30 1.71 -20.19 19.23
N PHE A 31 3.03 -20.11 19.27
CA PHE A 31 3.84 -19.85 18.08
C PHE A 31 3.68 -20.97 17.04
N ARG A 32 3.76 -22.24 17.46
CA ARG A 32 3.55 -23.38 16.56
C ARG A 32 2.12 -23.43 16.00
N ASP A 33 1.12 -23.15 16.83
CA ASP A 33 -0.27 -23.10 16.39
C ASP A 33 -0.47 -21.99 15.33
N MET A 34 0.19 -20.84 15.52
CA MET A 34 0.21 -19.76 14.55
C MET A 34 0.92 -20.15 13.24
N GLU A 35 2.06 -20.84 13.30
CA GLU A 35 2.76 -21.35 12.11
C GLU A 35 1.85 -22.27 11.28
N VAL A 36 1.15 -23.21 11.93
CA VAL A 36 0.19 -24.09 11.25
C VAL A 36 -0.97 -23.30 10.66
N SER A 37 -1.48 -22.27 11.36
CA SER A 37 -2.53 -21.40 10.84
C SER A 37 -2.07 -20.63 9.59
N ILE A 38 -0.86 -20.09 9.59
CA ILE A 38 -0.30 -19.37 8.43
C ILE A 38 -0.11 -20.33 7.25
N ALA A 39 0.44 -21.52 7.48
CA ALA A 39 0.60 -22.53 6.44
C ALA A 39 -0.75 -22.93 5.82
N ARG A 40 -1.79 -23.12 6.64
CA ARG A 40 -3.15 -23.37 6.16
C ARG A 40 -3.68 -22.21 5.33
N GLN A 41 -3.55 -20.97 5.80
CA GLN A 41 -3.99 -19.79 5.06
C GLN A 41 -3.30 -19.68 3.71
N ILE A 42 -1.97 -19.88 3.65
CA ILE A 42 -1.23 -19.88 2.38
C ILE A 42 -1.76 -20.97 1.44
N ALA A 43 -1.98 -22.19 1.94
CA ALA A 43 -2.52 -23.28 1.13
C ALA A 43 -3.93 -22.96 0.59
N GLU A 44 -4.82 -22.43 1.44
CA GLU A 44 -6.16 -21.99 1.04
C GLU A 44 -6.08 -20.88 -0.01
N PHE A 45 -5.22 -19.87 0.19
CA PHE A 45 -4.99 -18.81 -0.78
C PHE A 45 -4.55 -19.38 -2.12
N VAL A 46 -3.52 -20.23 -2.15
CA VAL A 46 -2.98 -20.81 -3.40
C VAL A 46 -4.03 -21.63 -4.14
N ILE A 47 -4.83 -22.43 -3.43
CA ILE A 47 -5.90 -23.25 -4.03
C ILE A 47 -7.04 -22.35 -4.56
N ALA A 48 -7.35 -21.26 -3.86
CA ALA A 48 -8.37 -20.31 -4.26
C ALA A 48 -7.93 -19.35 -5.38
N LEU A 49 -6.67 -19.39 -5.83
CA LEU A 49 -6.22 -18.57 -6.94
C LEU A 49 -6.81 -19.09 -8.25
N ASP A 50 -7.74 -18.32 -8.79
CA ASP A 50 -8.18 -18.45 -10.18
C ASP A 50 -7.23 -17.66 -11.10
N LEU A 51 -6.38 -18.39 -11.82
CA LEU A 51 -5.38 -17.82 -12.72
C LEU A 51 -6.01 -17.16 -13.95
N GLU A 52 -7.20 -17.59 -14.37
CA GLU A 52 -7.93 -17.01 -15.50
C GLU A 52 -8.53 -15.65 -15.11
N ALA A 53 -9.06 -15.53 -13.90
CA ALA A 53 -9.51 -14.25 -13.35
C ALA A 53 -8.35 -13.24 -13.23
N LEU A 54 -7.16 -13.69 -12.80
CA LEU A 54 -5.98 -12.84 -12.67
C LEU A 54 -5.45 -12.35 -14.03
N ALA A 55 -5.47 -13.22 -15.05
CA ALA A 55 -5.09 -12.86 -16.41
C ALA A 55 -6.08 -11.87 -17.05
N SER A 56 -7.38 -12.08 -16.84
CA SER A 56 -8.45 -11.20 -17.31
C SER A 56 -8.38 -9.81 -16.67
N PHE A 57 -8.03 -9.71 -15.38
CA PHE A 57 -7.85 -8.43 -14.69
C PHE A 57 -6.74 -7.56 -15.28
N ARG A 58 -5.71 -8.19 -15.86
CA ARG A 58 -4.58 -7.50 -16.51
C ARG A 58 -4.88 -7.12 -17.96
N ALA A 59 -5.85 -7.78 -18.59
CA ALA A 59 -6.28 -7.56 -19.96
C ALA A 59 -7.52 -6.67 -20.09
N ALA A 60 -8.30 -6.48 -19.01
CA ALA A 60 -9.49 -5.66 -19.03
C ALA A 60 -9.11 -4.17 -19.15
N PRO A 61 -9.48 -3.48 -20.25
CA PRO A 61 -9.40 -2.03 -20.29
C PRO A 61 -10.33 -1.49 -19.20
N ILE A 62 -9.83 -0.56 -18.39
CA ILE A 62 -10.64 0.15 -17.39
C ILE A 62 -11.85 0.71 -18.13
N PRO A 63 -13.10 0.26 -17.86
CA PRO A 63 -14.25 0.91 -18.43
C PRO A 63 -14.32 2.28 -17.76
N ALA A 64 -14.02 3.33 -18.51
CA ALA A 64 -14.34 4.69 -18.13
C ALA A 64 -15.86 4.77 -18.00
N ARG A 65 -16.38 4.43 -16.81
CA ARG A 65 -17.77 4.66 -16.48
C ARG A 65 -17.92 6.17 -16.36
N PRO A 66 -18.76 6.81 -17.18
CA PRO A 66 -19.09 8.20 -16.94
C PRO A 66 -19.79 8.23 -15.58
N VAL A 67 -19.16 8.93 -14.64
CA VAL A 67 -19.75 9.17 -13.33
C VAL A 67 -20.93 10.11 -13.59
N SER A 68 -22.13 9.55 -13.70
CA SER A 68 -23.36 10.34 -13.71
C SER A 68 -23.60 10.81 -12.28
N LEU A 69 -22.96 11.93 -11.93
CA LEU A 69 -23.40 12.72 -10.80
C LEU A 69 -24.74 13.36 -11.20
N VAL A 70 -25.82 12.83 -10.65
CA VAL A 70 -27.08 13.53 -10.56
C VAL A 70 -26.84 14.71 -9.63
N GLU A 71 -26.61 15.88 -10.21
CA GLU A 71 -26.54 17.12 -9.44
C GLU A 71 -27.87 17.84 -9.59
N ALA A 72 -28.58 17.91 -8.47
CA ALA A 72 -29.69 18.79 -8.30
C ALA A 72 -29.24 20.22 -8.52
N GLY A 73 -29.82 20.87 -9.53
CA GLY A 73 -29.96 22.32 -9.56
C GLY A 73 -28.86 23.08 -10.30
N GLY A 74 -29.27 23.66 -11.44
CA GLY A 74 -28.71 24.91 -11.93
C GLY A 74 -27.57 24.75 -12.92
N GLY A 75 -27.93 24.81 -14.21
CA GLY A 75 -27.01 24.56 -15.32
C GLY A 75 -25.86 25.56 -15.42
N VAL A 76 -24.77 25.09 -16.01
CA VAL A 76 -23.67 25.92 -16.49
C VAL A 76 -23.17 25.37 -17.82
N GLU A 77 -23.05 26.26 -18.79
CA GLU A 77 -22.58 26.02 -20.15
C GLU A 77 -21.19 25.35 -20.17
N VAL A 78 -21.06 24.26 -20.91
CA VAL A 78 -19.81 23.49 -21.00
C VAL A 78 -18.98 24.01 -22.17
N LYS A 79 -17.85 24.66 -21.87
CA LYS A 79 -16.77 24.90 -22.85
C LYS A 79 -15.88 23.65 -22.91
N PRO A 80 -15.37 23.24 -24.10
CA PRO A 80 -14.52 22.08 -24.22
C PRO A 80 -13.17 22.34 -23.52
N VAL A 81 -12.92 21.57 -22.45
CA VAL A 81 -11.64 21.61 -21.72
C VAL A 81 -10.60 20.87 -22.56
N SER A 82 -9.73 21.63 -23.24
CA SER A 82 -8.52 21.10 -23.85
C SER A 82 -7.64 20.51 -22.75
N SER A 83 -7.63 19.18 -22.63
CA SER A 83 -6.81 18.45 -21.65
C SER A 83 -5.34 18.54 -22.07
N LYS A 84 -4.63 19.56 -21.58
CA LYS A 84 -3.17 19.55 -21.62
C LYS A 84 -2.67 18.38 -20.76
N PRO A 85 -1.64 17.63 -21.18
CA PRO A 85 -1.05 16.59 -20.33
C PRO A 85 -0.41 17.26 -19.11
N GLU A 86 -1.00 17.05 -17.94
CA GLU A 86 -0.43 17.52 -16.68
C GLU A 86 0.77 16.65 -16.31
N VAL A 87 1.95 17.27 -16.19
CA VAL A 87 3.17 16.57 -15.79
C VAL A 87 3.04 16.12 -14.33
N GLY A 88 3.17 14.82 -14.09
CA GLY A 88 3.07 14.24 -12.76
C GLY A 88 4.22 14.66 -11.84
N ARG A 89 3.94 14.71 -10.54
CA ARG A 89 4.89 15.20 -9.51
C ARG A 89 6.26 14.49 -9.53
N ASN A 90 6.32 13.21 -9.86
CA ASN A 90 7.57 12.43 -9.91
C ASN A 90 8.13 12.24 -11.33
N ASP A 91 7.43 12.71 -12.35
CA ASP A 91 7.81 12.57 -13.75
C ASP A 91 9.04 13.45 -14.07
N PRO A 92 9.81 13.13 -15.13
CA PRO A 92 10.88 14.01 -15.57
C PRO A 92 10.34 15.42 -15.84
N CYS A 93 11.04 16.43 -15.34
CA CYS A 93 10.67 17.82 -15.58
C CYS A 93 10.74 18.13 -17.09
N PRO A 94 9.72 18.77 -17.67
CA PRO A 94 9.69 19.12 -19.09
C PRO A 94 10.80 20.12 -19.47
N CYS A 95 11.36 20.82 -18.49
CA CYS A 95 12.50 21.72 -18.63
C CYS A 95 13.83 21.03 -18.98
N GLY A 96 13.92 19.70 -18.84
CA GLY A 96 15.12 18.92 -19.19
C GLY A 96 16.36 19.20 -18.34
N ALA A 97 16.24 19.91 -17.21
CA ALA A 97 17.37 20.21 -16.34
C ALA A 97 18.00 18.90 -15.79
N VAL A 98 19.33 18.80 -15.83
CA VAL A 98 20.08 17.61 -15.43
C VAL A 98 20.78 17.85 -14.10
N ASN A 99 20.71 16.86 -13.22
CA ASN A 99 21.40 16.89 -11.94
C ASN A 99 22.91 16.63 -12.13
N PRO A 100 23.80 17.56 -11.72
CA PRO A 100 25.24 17.45 -11.96
C PRO A 100 25.93 16.31 -11.18
N THR A 101 25.31 15.82 -10.10
CA THR A 101 25.84 14.74 -9.28
C THR A 101 25.44 13.35 -9.79
N THR A 102 24.27 13.24 -10.40
CA THR A 102 23.70 11.94 -10.83
C THR A 102 23.58 11.77 -12.34
N GLY A 103 23.76 12.84 -13.13
CA GLY A 103 23.64 12.84 -14.58
C GLY A 103 22.21 12.59 -15.11
N LYS A 104 21.19 12.57 -14.24
CA LYS A 104 19.79 12.29 -14.60
C LYS A 104 18.95 13.57 -14.62
N ILE A 105 17.88 13.58 -15.42
CA ILE A 105 16.93 14.70 -15.48
C ILE A 105 16.21 14.85 -14.12
N TYR A 106 16.08 16.08 -13.63
CA TYR A 106 15.36 16.38 -12.40
C TYR A 106 13.89 15.98 -12.50
N LYS A 107 13.35 15.39 -11.44
CA LYS A 107 11.91 15.14 -11.31
C LYS A 107 11.15 16.47 -11.18
N TYR A 108 9.90 16.51 -11.64
CA TYR A 108 9.09 17.74 -11.65
C TYR A 108 8.97 18.39 -10.27
N LYS A 109 8.78 17.59 -9.20
CA LYS A 109 8.76 18.08 -7.81
C LYS A 109 10.04 18.75 -7.31
N GLN A 110 11.18 18.45 -7.93
CA GLN A 110 12.48 19.00 -7.57
C GLN A 110 12.89 20.13 -8.51
N CYS A 111 12.07 20.48 -9.50
CA CYS A 111 12.43 21.46 -10.52
C CYS A 111 11.27 22.42 -10.80
N GLY A 112 10.35 22.08 -11.72
CA GLY A 112 9.27 22.97 -12.13
C GLY A 112 8.18 23.20 -11.08
N LEU A 113 7.95 22.25 -10.16
CA LEU A 113 6.93 22.43 -9.11
C LEU A 113 7.36 23.41 -8.02
N ILE A 114 8.65 23.60 -7.84
CA ILE A 114 9.24 24.49 -6.82
C ILE A 114 9.94 25.70 -7.45
N ASP A 115 9.81 25.88 -8.78
CA ASP A 115 10.55 26.89 -9.55
C ASP A 115 12.04 26.97 -9.16
N ALA A 116 12.71 25.81 -9.13
CA ALA A 116 14.10 25.72 -8.70
C ALA A 116 15.02 26.63 -9.56
N PRO A 117 16.17 27.11 -9.04
CA PRO A 117 17.05 28.03 -9.78
C PRO A 117 17.64 27.43 -11.07
N TYR A 118 17.68 26.10 -11.17
CA TYR A 118 18.09 25.36 -12.36
C TYR A 118 16.93 24.98 -13.29
N HIS A 119 15.70 25.37 -12.95
CA HIS A 119 14.54 25.18 -13.80
C HIS A 119 14.61 26.12 -15.01
N LYS A 120 14.56 25.54 -16.20
CA LYS A 120 14.46 26.30 -17.46
C LYS A 120 12.97 26.40 -17.82
N LYS A 121 12.42 27.61 -17.70
CA LYS A 121 11.05 27.94 -18.14
C LYS A 121 10.96 27.94 -19.66
#